data_AF-A0A1B1I4I6-F1
#
_entry.id   AF-A0A1B1I4I6-F1
#
_cell.length_a   1.000
_cell.length_b   1.000
_cell.length_c   1.000
_cell.angle_alpha   90.00
_cell.angle_beta   90.00
_cell.angle_gamma   90.00
#
_symmetry.space_group_name_H-M   'P 1'
#
loop_
_entity.id
_entity.type
_entity.pdbx_description
1 polymer ?
#
loop_
_entity_poly.entity_id
_entity_poly.type
_entity_poly.pdbx_seq_one_letter_code
_entity_poly.pdbx_strand_id
1 'polypeptide(L)'
;MEAWSAVANTCKDRLAVGDLINVHGRLDMDIYPDDQGKKQYRAKIVANVIEFLTPRKDGRDKPSVPEDLTTPFNQMVMIDVDDEIPF
;
A
#
# COMPACT_ATOMS: atom_id res chain seq x y z
N MET A 1 -3.01 -13.40 7.78
CA MET A 1 -4.49 -13.50 7.84
C MET A 1 -4.96 -14.51 6.82
N GLU A 2 -6.23 -14.89 6.88
CA GLU A 2 -6.90 -15.70 5.86
C GLU A 2 -8.18 -14.99 5.43
N ALA A 3 -8.51 -15.09 4.15
CA ALA A 3 -9.76 -14.61 3.57
C ALA A 3 -10.35 -15.72 2.71
N TRP A 4 -11.68 -15.75 2.62
CA TRP A 4 -12.41 -16.81 1.93
C TRP A 4 -13.39 -16.23 0.90
N SER A 5 -13.88 -17.09 0.01
CA SER A 5 -14.96 -16.79 -0.94
C SER A 5 -14.71 -15.50 -1.74
N ALA A 6 -15.69 -14.60 -1.83
CA ALA A 6 -15.61 -13.37 -2.61
C ALA A 6 -14.45 -12.46 -2.17
N VAL A 7 -14.19 -12.35 -0.86
CA VAL A 7 -13.10 -11.52 -0.32
C VAL A 7 -11.75 -12.04 -0.80
N ALA A 8 -11.54 -13.36 -0.80
CA ALA A 8 -10.31 -13.98 -1.30
C ALA A 8 -10.09 -13.69 -2.79
N ASN A 9 -11.15 -13.80 -3.59
CA ASN A 9 -11.09 -13.51 -5.03
C ASN A 9 -10.71 -12.04 -5.28
N THR A 10 -11.34 -11.10 -4.58
CA THR A 10 -10.99 -9.68 -4.69
C THR A 10 -9.55 -9.40 -4.27
N CYS A 11 -9.07 -10.03 -3.19
CA CYS A 11 -7.69 -9.89 -2.74
C CYS A 11 -6.68 -10.40 -3.77
N LYS A 12 -6.97 -11.54 -4.40
CA LYS A 12 -6.11 -12.12 -5.44
C LYS A 12 -5.91 -11.17 -6.63
N ASP A 13 -6.96 -10.44 -7.00
CA ASP A 13 -6.94 -9.56 -8.18
C ASP A 13 -6.41 -8.15 -7.87
N ARG A 14 -6.48 -7.70 -6.62
CA ARG A 14 -6.20 -6.31 -6.23
C ARG A 14 -4.99 -6.11 -5.32
N LEU A 15 -4.60 -7.10 -4.51
CA LEU A 15 -3.49 -6.94 -3.57
C LEU A 15 -2.15 -7.29 -4.20
N ALA A 16 -1.18 -6.41 -3.98
CA ALA A 16 0.24 -6.68 -4.16
C ALA A 16 0.97 -6.64 -2.81
N VAL A 17 2.17 -7.20 -2.78
CA VAL A 17 3.06 -7.09 -1.62
C VAL A 17 3.38 -5.61 -1.38
N GLY A 18 3.15 -5.15 -0.15
CA GLY A 18 3.39 -3.77 0.27
C GLY A 18 2.16 -2.87 0.24
N ASP A 19 1.00 -3.35 -0.23
CA ASP A 19 -0.23 -2.57 -0.16
C ASP A 19 -0.70 -2.38 1.29
N LEU A 20 -1.14 -1.16 1.60
CA LEU A 20 -1.74 -0.81 2.86
C LEU A 20 -3.22 -1.19 2.83
N ILE A 21 -3.64 -1.94 3.83
CA ILE A 21 -5.02 -2.40 3.99
C ILE A 21 -5.48 -2.28 5.44
N ASN A 22 -6.78 -2.05 5.60
CA ASN A 22 -7.48 -2.25 6.87
C ASN A 22 -8.19 -3.60 6.85
N VAL A 23 -8.13 -4.35 7.94
CA VAL A 23 -8.72 -5.71 8.01
C VAL A 23 -9.59 -5.82 9.23
N HIS A 24 -10.86 -6.15 9.01
CA HIS A 24 -11.84 -6.42 10.06
C HIS A 24 -12.21 -7.90 10.00
N GLY A 25 -12.16 -8.56 11.14
CA GLY A 25 -12.35 -10.00 11.20
C GLY A 25 -12.29 -10.54 12.62
N ARG A 26 -12.18 -11.86 12.72
CA ARG A 26 -12.10 -12.58 13.98
C ARG A 26 -10.67 -13.08 14.21
N LEU A 27 -10.17 -12.95 15.45
CA LEU A 27 -8.97 -13.65 15.88
C LEU A 27 -9.27 -15.15 16.04
N ASP A 28 -8.43 -15.97 15.44
CA ASP A 28 -8.51 -17.42 15.48
C ASP A 28 -7.16 -18.03 15.89
N MET A 29 -7.21 -19.21 16.51
CA MET A 29 -6.03 -19.97 16.91
C MET A 29 -6.10 -21.38 16.33
N ASP A 30 -5.25 -21.65 15.36
CA ASP A 30 -5.06 -22.99 14.82
C ASP A 30 -4.08 -23.78 15.68
N ILE A 31 -4.38 -25.06 15.88
CA ILE A 31 -3.49 -26.02 16.54
C ILE A 31 -3.16 -27.12 15.54
N TYR A 32 -1.87 -27.33 15.28
CA TYR A 32 -1.40 -28.37 14.37
C TYR A 32 -0.13 -29.04 14.91
N PRO A 33 0.11 -30.33 14.63
CA PRO A 33 1.36 -30.99 15.00
C PRO A 33 2.51 -30.54 14.07
N ASP A 34 3.73 -30.45 14.61
CA ASP A 34 4.95 -30.39 13.81
C ASP A 34 5.43 -31.79 13.36
N ASP A 35 6.56 -31.83 12.68
CA ASP A 35 7.21 -33.05 12.18
C ASP A 35 7.59 -34.04 13.29
N GLN A 36 7.75 -33.58 14.53
CA GLN A 36 8.03 -34.37 15.71
C GLN A 36 6.76 -34.68 16.54
N GLY A 37 5.57 -34.28 16.06
CA GLY A 37 4.29 -34.52 16.72
C GLY A 37 3.98 -33.56 17.88
N LYS A 38 4.77 -32.51 18.09
CA LYS A 38 4.52 -31.50 19.11
C LYS A 38 3.48 -30.50 18.61
N LYS A 39 2.54 -30.12 19.49
CA LYS A 39 1.50 -29.13 19.18
C LYS A 39 2.11 -27.75 18.96
N GLN A 40 1.78 -27.17 17.82
CA GLN A 40 2.08 -25.79 17.45
C GLN A 40 0.79 -24.98 17.44
N TYR A 41 0.91 -23.71 17.80
CA TYR A 41 -0.21 -22.77 17.89
C TYR A 41 0.05 -21.62 16.94
N ARG A 42 -0.93 -21.28 16.10
CA ARG A 42 -0.85 -20.17 15.16
C ARG A 42 -2.04 -19.25 15.34
N ALA A 43 -1.76 -18.04 15.81
CA ALA A 43 -2.74 -16.96 15.80
C ALA A 43 -2.89 -16.42 14.37
N LYS A 44 -4.14 -16.24 13.94
CA LYS A 44 -4.48 -15.67 12.64
C LYS A 44 -5.74 -14.81 12.74
N ILE A 45 -5.87 -13.84 11.85
CA ILE A 45 -7.14 -13.15 11.62
C ILE A 45 -7.85 -13.84 10.46
N VAL A 46 -9.10 -14.26 10.68
CA VAL A 46 -10.03 -14.61 9.60
C VAL A 46 -10.76 -13.35 9.20
N ALA A 47 -10.47 -12.85 8.00
CA ALA A 47 -10.97 -11.58 7.51
C ALA A 47 -12.41 -11.70 6.99
N ASN A 48 -13.27 -10.80 7.47
CA ASN A 48 -14.64 -10.64 7.00
C ASN A 48 -14.75 -9.46 6.02
N VAL A 49 -14.02 -8.38 6.29
CA VAL A 49 -13.98 -7.16 5.47
C VAL A 49 -12.55 -6.69 5.33
N ILE A 50 -12.17 -6.27 4.12
CA ILE A 50 -10.86 -5.70 3.81
C ILE A 50 -11.08 -4.39 3.05
N GLU A 51 -10.46 -3.32 3.55
CA GLU A 51 -10.47 -2.01 2.90
C GLU A 51 -9.09 -1.74 2.30
N PHE A 52 -9.07 -1.36 1.02
CA PHE A 52 -7.85 -1.06 0.28
C PHE A 52 -7.52 0.41 0.46
N LEU A 53 -6.36 0.71 1.04
CA LEU A 53 -5.92 2.08 1.32
C LEU A 53 -4.83 2.55 0.36
N THR A 54 -4.16 1.63 -0.34
CA THR A 54 -3.23 1.96 -1.42
C THR A 54 -4.00 2.24 -2.73
N PRO A 55 -3.79 3.39 -3.38
CA PRO A 55 -4.36 3.69 -4.69
C PRO A 55 -3.91 2.67 -5.75
N ARG A 56 -4.80 2.33 -6.68
CA ARG A 56 -4.46 1.41 -7.77
C ARG A 56 -3.45 2.05 -8.71
N LYS A 57 -2.35 1.34 -8.96
CA LYS A 57 -1.39 1.65 -10.02
C LYS A 57 -1.91 1.20 -11.38
N ASP A 58 -3.15 1.55 -11.71
CA ASP A 58 -3.60 1.41 -13.09
C ASP A 58 -2.86 2.52 -13.84
N GLY A 59 -1.99 2.17 -14.81
CA GLY A 59 -0.97 3.02 -15.44
C GLY A 59 -1.45 4.26 -16.22
N ARG A 60 -2.43 5.00 -15.71
CA ARG A 60 -2.96 6.27 -16.22
C ARG A 60 -2.63 7.47 -15.34
N ASP A 61 -2.02 7.26 -14.19
CA ASP A 61 -1.41 8.36 -13.42
C ASP A 61 0.11 8.15 -13.41
N LYS A 62 0.75 8.56 -14.50
CA LYS A 62 2.10 9.10 -14.33
C LYS A 62 1.92 10.30 -13.40
N PRO A 63 2.61 10.39 -12.25
CA PRO A 63 2.70 11.67 -11.58
C PRO A 63 3.21 12.66 -12.63
N SER A 64 2.38 13.63 -13.00
CA SER A 64 2.85 14.79 -13.74
C SER A 64 3.84 15.45 -12.82
N VAL A 65 5.12 15.15 -13.01
CA VAL A 65 6.18 16.01 -12.51
C VAL A 65 5.82 17.42 -12.99
N PRO A 66 5.67 18.39 -12.08
CA PRO A 66 5.51 19.78 -12.51
C PRO A 66 6.63 20.07 -13.50
N GLU A 67 6.28 20.63 -14.66
CA GLU A 67 7.22 20.93 -15.76
C GLU A 67 8.44 21.75 -15.27
N ASP A 68 8.24 22.46 -14.16
CA ASP A 68 9.23 23.24 -13.41
C ASP A 68 10.42 22.45 -12.81
N LEU A 69 10.31 21.12 -12.70
CA LEU A 69 11.41 20.26 -12.21
C LEU A 69 12.22 19.60 -13.32
N THR A 70 11.89 19.87 -14.59
CA THR A 70 12.60 19.30 -15.75
C THR A 70 13.66 20.22 -16.33
N THR A 71 13.74 21.46 -15.83
CA THR A 71 14.73 22.45 -16.21
C THR A 71 16.12 21.95 -15.78
N PRO A 72 17.05 21.71 -16.73
CA PRO A 72 18.41 21.34 -16.37
C PRO A 72 19.02 22.46 -15.52
N PHE A 73 19.76 22.09 -14.47
CA PHE A 73 20.35 23.05 -13.51
C PHE A 73 21.12 24.21 -14.17
N ASN A 74 21.69 23.96 -15.35
CA ASN A 74 22.41 24.96 -16.16
C ASN A 74 21.52 26.03 -16.84
N GLN A 75 20.20 25.91 -16.74
CA GLN A 75 19.21 26.80 -17.35
C GLN A 75 18.37 27.56 -16.33
N MET A 76 18.69 27.40 -15.04
CA MET A 76 18.07 28.15 -13.96
C MET A 76 18.57 29.60 -14.02
N VAL A 77 17.74 30.52 -14.50
CA VAL A 77 18.02 31.96 -14.42
C VAL A 77 17.96 32.34 -12.94
N MET A 78 19.04 32.90 -12.41
CA MET A 78 19.02 33.53 -11.10
C MET A 78 17.93 34.60 -11.13
N ILE A 79 16.83 34.38 -10.40
CA ILE A 79 15.87 35.44 -10.13
C ILE A 79 16.61 36.39 -9.19
N ASP A 80 16.95 37.59 -9.67
CA ASP A 80 17.48 38.65 -8.81
C ASP A 80 16.42 38.93 -7.73
N VAL A 81 16.70 38.50 -6.49
CA VAL A 81 15.84 38.63 -5.31
C VAL A 81 15.85 40.06 -4.77
N ASP A 82 15.96 41.06 -5.65
CA ASP A 82 16.03 42.47 -5.28
C ASP A 82 14.75 43.25 -5.66
N ASP A 83 13.84 42.69 -6.46
CA ASP A 83 12.57 43.35 -6.82
C ASP A 83 11.35 42.71 -6.11
N GLU A 84 10.98 43.33 -4.99
CA GLU A 84 9.68 43.28 -4.26
C GLU A 84 9.12 41.91 -3.82
N ILE A 85 9.35 41.56 -2.54
CA ILE A 85 8.41 40.72 -1.78
C ILE A 85 7.32 41.65 -1.21
N PRO A 86 6.07 41.59 -1.67
CA PRO A 86 4.98 42.33 -1.03
C PRO A 86 4.61 41.68 0.33
N PHE A 87 4.49 42.51 1.37
CA PHE A 87 4.02 42.13 2.72
C PHE A 87 2.52 41.81 2.74
#